data_AF-A0A1R1B165-F1
#
_entry.id   AF-A0A1R1B165-F1
#
_cell.length_a   1.000
_cell.length_b   1.000
_cell.length_c   1.000
_cell.angle_alpha   90.00
_cell.angle_beta   90.00
_cell.angle_gamma   90.00
#
_symmetry.space_group_name_H-M   'P 1'
#
loop_
_entity.id
_entity.type
_entity.pdbx_description
1 polymer ?
#
loop_
_entity_poly.entity_id
_entity_poly.type
_entity_poly.pdbx_seq_one_letter_code
_entity_poly.pdbx_strand_id
1 'polypeptide(L)'
;MKSTYSQIIQQAQGFARSVHDRDASGHDWWHVQRVTRIARLLAYLEGANPYICELSAYLHDVADEKLNESKEAGYERVRLWLMQAGVEASDQELVLEIISTMSFSGGTGNAMRTLEGQIVQDADRLDAIGAIGIARTFAYSGWKGQSMYDPFIPLRKQMTPEEYRKGKSTAINHFYEKLLKLKDKMNTESARLLADGKHQSLELFLQFFDKEWAMGNEAYLNESPIHRGNVSRVHITFDDSTAGSLRMMLRSTPGEIVVTLGDDLMVGPLPEDDDYSHWFSTRNEWFQERYSIAHMDDRKLTMLQAVFAWLTWPRQLREVPCMIWAGDSASEQLGLRRLLSLIPDHPDVILVNATSILHKQNPNIWYRGTFELALDKLQMVLETVEHVPLSPQHQAGYRADWQRLVNDDGFLRVLQGEELRTVPESCYDADILQAAYRLEARHGFFKKSARIIGEVIGMGELTVSDSFIEYRVRHLIQEGALTYNGELTAMRNYCISLVDASTPEERWTHAQRLAKVVKLKSLMSEMMEIHFAERSLMEEIRQLDAVGLGLSVSSDLEAFTSSMQSQIDSLLSTYQQHQEQRVSFLGSLEKVLTQIDERAPKE
;
A
#
# COMPACT_ATOMS: atom_id res chain seq x y z
N MET A 1 13.41 51.54 -18.13
CA MET A 1 14.04 50.30 -17.64
C MET A 1 13.26 49.03 -17.99
N LYS A 2 12.00 48.80 -17.53
CA LYS A 2 11.22 47.57 -17.87
C LYS A 2 11.09 47.26 -19.38
N SER A 3 10.99 48.30 -20.23
CA SER A 3 10.90 48.17 -21.69
C SER A 3 12.15 47.57 -22.34
N THR A 4 13.34 47.87 -21.82
CA THR A 4 14.63 47.46 -22.40
C THR A 4 14.97 46.02 -22.04
N TYR A 5 14.75 45.60 -20.79
CA TYR A 5 15.01 44.22 -20.35
C TYR A 5 14.10 43.21 -21.04
N SER A 6 12.81 43.54 -21.21
CA SER A 6 11.88 42.66 -21.94
C SER A 6 12.29 42.47 -23.40
N GLN A 7 12.87 43.48 -24.04
CA GLN A 7 13.39 43.38 -25.41
C GLN A 7 14.64 42.50 -25.48
N ILE A 8 15.57 42.66 -24.54
CA ILE A 8 16.78 41.82 -24.47
C ILE A 8 16.41 40.35 -24.26
N ILE A 9 15.45 40.05 -23.37
CA ILE A 9 15.00 38.67 -23.14
C ILE A 9 14.35 38.08 -24.41
N GLN A 10 13.54 38.86 -25.15
CA GLN A 10 12.99 38.40 -26.43
C GLN A 10 14.08 38.13 -27.48
N GLN A 11 15.13 38.94 -27.51
CA GLN A 11 16.28 38.70 -28.39
C GLN A 11 17.04 37.45 -27.96
N ALA A 12 17.28 37.24 -26.66
CA ALA A 12 17.93 36.05 -26.12
C ALA A 12 17.14 34.79 -26.48
N GLN A 13 15.81 34.87 -26.35
CA GLN A 13 14.87 33.82 -26.74
C GLN A 13 15.02 33.47 -28.23
N GLY A 14 15.04 34.47 -29.12
CA GLY A 14 15.20 34.27 -30.55
C GLY A 14 16.57 33.67 -30.91
N PHE A 15 17.62 34.13 -30.25
CA PHE A 15 18.98 33.61 -30.43
C PHE A 15 19.09 32.16 -30.00
N ALA A 16 18.70 31.82 -28.76
CA ALA A 16 18.70 30.46 -28.26
C ALA A 16 17.87 29.52 -29.14
N ARG A 17 16.69 29.96 -29.59
CA ARG A 17 15.87 29.18 -30.52
C ARG A 17 16.60 28.89 -31.83
N SER A 18 17.26 29.88 -32.43
CA SER A 18 18.02 29.67 -33.67
C SER A 18 19.16 28.65 -33.54
N VAL A 19 19.71 28.49 -32.33
CA VAL A 19 20.77 27.52 -32.03
C VAL A 19 20.22 26.12 -31.83
N HIS A 20 19.09 25.98 -31.12
CA HIS A 20 18.57 24.69 -30.66
C HIS A 20 17.39 24.12 -31.49
N ASP A 21 16.92 24.81 -32.54
CA ASP A 21 15.72 24.41 -33.32
C ASP A 21 15.84 23.04 -34.01
N ARG A 22 17.06 22.56 -34.25
CA ARG A 22 17.33 21.29 -34.96
C ARG A 22 17.97 20.21 -34.09
N ASP A 23 18.10 20.42 -32.79
CA ASP A 23 18.69 19.42 -31.91
C ASP A 23 17.68 18.32 -31.55
N ALA A 24 18.04 17.06 -31.82
CA ALA A 24 17.27 15.87 -31.48
C ALA A 24 17.83 15.09 -30.27
N SER A 25 18.93 15.57 -29.66
CA SER A 25 19.64 14.89 -28.56
C SER A 25 18.97 15.04 -27.19
N GLY A 26 17.89 15.83 -27.12
CA GLY A 26 17.18 16.17 -25.89
C GLY A 26 17.57 17.52 -25.27
N HIS A 27 18.46 18.29 -25.89
CA HIS A 27 18.75 19.70 -25.56
C HIS A 27 18.12 20.66 -26.58
N ASP A 28 16.88 20.35 -26.96
CA ASP A 28 16.11 21.11 -27.92
C ASP A 28 15.64 22.45 -27.36
N TRP A 29 15.04 23.27 -28.24
CA TRP A 29 14.43 24.54 -27.84
C TRP A 29 13.48 24.40 -26.63
N TRP A 30 12.75 23.29 -26.54
CA TRP A 30 11.78 23.05 -25.47
C TRP A 30 12.44 22.81 -24.12
N HIS A 31 13.61 22.18 -24.07
CA HIS A 31 14.43 22.12 -22.86
C HIS A 31 14.77 23.51 -22.34
N VAL A 32 15.39 24.34 -23.18
CA VAL A 32 15.80 25.70 -22.79
C VAL A 32 14.59 26.52 -22.32
N GLN A 33 13.44 26.38 -22.99
CA GLN A 33 12.22 27.07 -22.61
C GLN A 33 11.69 26.61 -21.23
N ARG A 34 11.70 25.31 -20.92
CA ARG A 34 11.27 24.79 -19.61
C ARG A 34 12.21 25.24 -18.50
N VAL A 35 13.52 25.11 -18.70
CA VAL A 35 14.53 25.58 -17.73
C VAL A 35 14.35 27.06 -17.43
N THR A 36 14.20 27.90 -18.46
CA THR A 36 13.98 29.34 -18.26
C THR A 36 12.70 29.62 -17.46
N ARG A 37 11.59 28.92 -17.76
CA ARG A 37 10.34 29.08 -17.01
C ARG A 37 10.48 28.67 -15.55
N ILE A 38 11.20 27.58 -15.27
CA ILE A 38 11.46 27.12 -13.91
C ILE A 38 12.38 28.10 -13.19
N ALA A 39 13.46 28.56 -13.81
CA ALA A 39 14.39 29.54 -13.26
C ALA A 39 13.68 30.85 -12.90
N ARG A 40 12.79 31.32 -13.77
CA ARG A 40 11.94 32.49 -13.52
C ARG A 40 11.06 32.30 -12.29
N LEU A 41 10.38 31.16 -12.19
CA LEU A 41 9.52 30.84 -11.03
C LEU A 41 10.33 30.81 -9.74
N LEU A 42 11.47 30.10 -9.73
CA LEU A 42 12.36 30.01 -8.58
C LEU A 42 12.91 31.38 -8.19
N ALA A 43 13.27 32.24 -9.15
CA ALA A 43 13.71 33.61 -8.88
C ALA A 43 12.66 34.43 -8.12
N TYR A 44 11.37 34.29 -8.47
CA TYR A 44 10.30 34.97 -7.73
C TYR A 44 10.12 34.42 -6.31
N LEU A 45 10.25 33.10 -6.11
CA LEU A 45 10.06 32.47 -4.80
C LEU A 45 11.22 32.78 -3.84
N GLU A 46 12.44 32.76 -4.35
CA GLU A 46 13.68 32.94 -3.58
C GLU A 46 14.12 34.41 -3.49
N GLY A 47 13.42 35.33 -4.17
CA GLY A 47 13.71 36.77 -4.14
C GLY A 47 14.96 37.19 -4.93
N ALA A 48 15.40 36.39 -5.91
CA ALA A 48 16.53 36.69 -6.77
C ALA A 48 16.15 37.59 -7.96
N ASN A 49 17.14 38.11 -8.69
CA ASN A 49 16.89 38.92 -9.89
C ASN A 49 16.36 38.04 -11.05
N PRO A 50 15.08 38.17 -11.45
CA PRO A 50 14.51 37.31 -12.50
C PRO A 50 15.12 37.59 -13.87
N TYR A 51 15.56 38.82 -14.13
CA TYR A 51 16.16 39.19 -15.42
C TYR A 51 17.46 38.42 -15.67
N ILE A 52 18.35 38.37 -14.67
CA ILE A 52 19.61 37.63 -14.76
C ILE A 52 19.34 36.12 -14.88
N CYS A 53 18.42 35.59 -14.07
CA CYS A 53 18.07 34.17 -14.14
C CYS A 53 17.51 33.77 -15.51
N GLU A 54 16.58 34.54 -16.07
CA GLU A 54 16.00 34.27 -17.40
C GLU A 54 17.06 34.39 -18.50
N LEU A 55 17.91 35.42 -18.45
CA LEU A 55 18.95 35.64 -19.45
C LEU A 55 20.00 34.52 -19.42
N SER A 56 20.50 34.14 -18.24
CA SER A 56 21.42 33.01 -18.07
C SER A 56 20.78 31.69 -18.49
N ALA A 57 19.52 31.44 -18.15
CA ALA A 57 18.82 30.22 -18.54
C ALA A 57 18.59 30.10 -20.06
N TYR A 58 18.36 31.19 -20.79
CA TYR A 58 18.29 31.13 -22.25
C TYR A 58 19.62 30.80 -22.91
N LEU A 59 20.74 31.19 -22.29
CA LEU A 59 22.07 31.13 -22.90
C LEU A 59 22.95 29.99 -22.40
N HIS A 60 22.57 29.28 -21.33
CA HIS A 60 23.43 28.27 -20.67
C HIS A 60 23.91 27.15 -21.61
N ASP A 61 23.02 26.64 -22.48
CA ASP A 61 23.32 25.55 -23.40
C ASP A 61 23.94 26.02 -24.73
N VAL A 62 23.93 27.33 -25.01
CA VAL A 62 24.56 27.90 -26.23
C VAL A 62 26.08 27.76 -26.19
N ALA A 63 26.68 27.72 -25.00
CA ALA A 63 28.11 27.54 -24.79
C ALA A 63 28.56 26.07 -24.71
N ASP A 64 27.67 25.09 -24.93
CA ASP A 64 28.05 23.66 -24.91
C ASP A 64 29.06 23.37 -26.05
N GLU A 65 30.08 22.58 -25.71
CA GLU A 65 31.16 22.11 -26.58
C GLU A 65 30.63 21.22 -27.72
N LYS A 66 29.41 20.70 -27.60
CA LYS A 66 28.74 19.97 -28.70
C LYS A 66 28.29 20.88 -29.84
N LEU A 67 28.09 22.16 -29.56
CA LEU A 67 27.55 23.15 -30.51
C LEU A 67 28.62 24.15 -31.00
N ASN A 68 29.82 24.08 -30.43
CA ASN A 68 30.92 25.00 -30.71
C ASN A 68 32.25 24.22 -30.75
N GLU A 69 33.26 24.75 -31.46
CA GLU A 69 34.55 24.07 -31.66
C GLU A 69 35.32 23.83 -30.34
N SER A 70 35.11 24.69 -29.35
CA SER A 70 35.60 24.52 -27.98
C SER A 70 34.68 25.25 -27.01
N LYS A 71 34.85 25.00 -25.69
CA LYS A 71 34.11 25.73 -24.65
C LYS A 71 34.40 27.22 -24.71
N GLU A 72 35.65 27.61 -24.91
CA GLU A 72 36.10 29.00 -25.02
C GLU A 72 35.44 29.71 -26.20
N ALA A 73 35.29 29.03 -27.34
CA ALA A 73 34.57 29.56 -28.50
C ALA A 73 33.07 29.79 -28.19
N GLY A 74 32.45 28.88 -27.43
CA GLY A 74 31.08 29.02 -26.93
C GLY A 74 30.92 30.23 -25.99
N TYR A 75 31.86 30.43 -25.05
CA TYR A 75 31.86 31.60 -24.17
C TYR A 75 31.97 32.91 -24.93
N GLU A 76 32.91 32.99 -25.88
CA GLU A 76 33.14 34.23 -26.63
C GLU A 76 31.92 34.55 -27.51
N ARG A 77 31.25 33.54 -28.05
CA ARG A 77 29.99 33.71 -28.80
C ARG A 77 28.88 34.31 -27.93
N VAL A 78 28.71 33.83 -26.69
CA VAL A 78 27.73 34.38 -25.75
C VAL A 78 28.11 35.80 -25.34
N ARG A 79 29.40 36.05 -25.05
CA ARG A 79 29.90 37.38 -24.68
C ARG A 79 29.66 38.42 -25.77
N LEU A 80 30.00 38.10 -27.02
CA LEU A 80 29.77 38.98 -28.17
C LEU A 80 28.29 39.29 -28.35
N TRP A 81 27.43 38.29 -28.16
CA TRP A 81 25.98 38.47 -28.24
C TRP A 81 25.46 39.41 -27.13
N LEU A 82 25.91 39.24 -25.88
CA LEU A 82 25.52 40.10 -24.76
C LEU A 82 25.93 41.56 -24.98
N MET A 83 27.13 41.80 -25.52
CA MET A 83 27.61 43.14 -25.89
C MET A 83 26.75 43.78 -26.99
N GLN A 84 26.42 43.02 -28.04
CA GLN A 84 25.59 43.50 -29.15
C GLN A 84 24.15 43.78 -28.74
N ALA A 85 23.60 43.01 -27.79
CA ALA A 85 22.26 43.20 -27.25
C ALA A 85 22.15 44.41 -26.30
N GLY A 86 23.26 45.04 -25.93
CA GLY A 86 23.28 46.22 -25.04
C GLY A 86 23.04 45.89 -23.57
N VAL A 87 23.46 44.70 -23.11
CA VAL A 87 23.42 44.32 -21.68
C VAL A 87 24.44 45.16 -20.90
N GLU A 88 24.11 45.61 -19.69
CA GLU A 88 25.03 46.37 -18.83
C GLU A 88 26.26 45.52 -18.45
N ALA A 89 27.45 46.14 -18.35
CA ALA A 89 28.70 45.41 -18.12
C ALA A 89 28.68 44.54 -16.86
N SER A 90 28.05 45.02 -15.78
CA SER A 90 27.88 44.27 -14.52
C SER A 90 27.05 43.00 -14.70
N ASP A 91 26.02 43.07 -15.54
CA ASP A 91 25.10 41.95 -15.79
C ASP A 91 25.75 40.94 -16.75
N GLN A 92 26.58 41.41 -17.70
CA GLN A 92 27.37 40.55 -18.57
C GLN A 92 28.33 39.66 -17.76
N GLU A 93 29.08 40.24 -16.83
CA GLU A 93 30.03 39.49 -15.98
C GLU A 93 29.30 38.42 -15.16
N LEU A 94 28.17 38.77 -14.54
CA LEU A 94 27.36 37.86 -13.74
C LEU A 94 26.79 36.71 -14.59
N VAL A 95 26.24 37.00 -15.78
CA VAL A 95 25.69 35.97 -16.68
C VAL A 95 26.80 35.02 -17.16
N LEU A 96 27.97 35.54 -17.52
CA LEU A 96 29.11 34.72 -17.96
C LEU A 96 29.66 33.86 -16.81
N GLU A 97 29.72 34.38 -15.58
CA GLU A 97 30.11 33.59 -14.40
C GLU A 97 29.14 32.43 -14.18
N ILE A 98 27.83 32.67 -14.25
CA ILE A 98 26.81 31.62 -14.11
C ILE A 98 27.00 30.55 -15.18
N ILE A 99 27.11 30.92 -16.46
CA ILE A 99 27.27 29.94 -17.54
C ILE A 99 28.55 29.11 -17.35
N SER A 100 29.64 29.74 -16.88
CA SER A 100 30.93 29.08 -16.56
C SER A 100 30.84 27.95 -15.53
N THR A 101 29.85 28.02 -14.65
CA THR A 101 29.71 27.13 -13.49
C THR A 101 28.52 26.17 -13.60
N MET A 102 27.79 26.17 -14.73
CA MET A 102 26.63 25.28 -14.96
C MET A 102 27.00 23.81 -15.24
N SER A 103 28.16 23.53 -15.85
CA SER A 103 28.53 22.18 -16.30
C SER A 103 28.72 21.20 -15.13
N PHE A 104 27.95 20.10 -15.10
CA PHE A 104 28.13 19.00 -14.14
C PHE A 104 29.40 18.18 -14.43
N SER A 105 30.52 18.54 -13.79
CA SER A 105 31.83 17.87 -13.90
C SER A 105 32.08 16.83 -12.80
N GLY A 106 31.16 15.87 -12.65
CA GLY A 106 31.37 14.71 -11.75
C GLY A 106 31.52 15.06 -10.26
N GLY A 107 31.07 16.24 -9.83
CA GLY A 107 31.16 16.68 -8.42
C GLY A 107 32.44 17.44 -8.05
N THR A 108 33.29 17.81 -9.02
CA THR A 108 34.55 18.55 -8.79
C THR A 108 34.50 20.02 -9.23
N GLY A 109 33.32 20.54 -9.57
CA GLY A 109 33.14 21.93 -10.01
C GLY A 109 33.19 22.94 -8.86
N ASN A 110 33.58 24.18 -9.17
CA ASN A 110 33.48 25.31 -8.23
C ASN A 110 32.03 25.51 -7.78
N ALA A 111 31.82 25.75 -6.48
CA ALA A 111 30.48 26.00 -5.94
C ALA A 111 29.89 27.30 -6.53
N MET A 112 28.63 27.24 -6.97
CA MET A 112 27.85 28.40 -7.42
C MET A 112 27.71 29.40 -6.27
N ARG A 113 28.28 30.60 -6.43
CA ARG A 113 28.35 31.61 -5.38
C ARG A 113 27.12 32.52 -5.33
N THR A 114 26.49 32.73 -6.48
CA THR A 114 25.38 33.67 -6.63
C THR A 114 24.04 32.96 -6.51
N LEU A 115 23.05 33.65 -5.94
CA LEU A 115 21.71 33.09 -5.78
C LEU A 115 21.07 32.84 -7.16
N GLU A 116 21.26 33.76 -8.10
CA GLU A 116 20.82 33.62 -9.50
C GLU A 116 21.44 32.39 -10.17
N GLY A 117 22.73 32.15 -9.96
CA GLY A 117 23.41 30.98 -10.49
C GLY A 117 22.90 29.67 -9.87
N GLN A 118 22.70 29.65 -8.56
CA GLN A 118 22.09 28.51 -7.86
C GLN A 118 20.69 28.19 -8.41
N ILE A 119 19.88 29.21 -8.69
CA ILE A 119 18.54 29.06 -9.26
C ILE A 119 18.56 28.51 -10.68
N VAL A 120 19.43 29.03 -11.55
CA VAL A 120 19.54 28.54 -12.94
C VAL A 120 20.04 27.10 -12.95
N GLN A 121 20.99 26.77 -12.08
CA GLN A 121 21.49 25.41 -11.90
C GLN A 121 20.41 24.45 -11.38
N ASP A 122 19.61 24.88 -10.41
CA ASP A 122 18.48 24.11 -9.90
C ASP A 122 17.42 23.87 -10.99
N ALA A 123 17.12 24.90 -11.79
CA ALA A 123 16.15 24.81 -12.87
C ALA A 123 16.57 23.79 -13.95
N ASP A 124 17.85 23.78 -14.33
CA ASP A 124 18.39 22.77 -15.25
C ASP A 124 18.32 21.35 -14.66
N ARG A 125 18.74 21.19 -13.40
CA ARG A 125 18.68 19.89 -12.70
C ARG A 125 17.25 19.38 -12.54
N LEU A 126 16.28 20.26 -12.31
CA LEU A 126 14.85 19.92 -12.21
C LEU A 126 14.25 19.45 -13.54
N ASP A 127 14.76 19.92 -14.68
CA ASP A 127 14.35 19.43 -16.01
C ASP A 127 15.00 18.09 -16.36
N ALA A 128 16.14 17.77 -15.72
CA ALA A 128 16.83 16.48 -15.87
C ALA A 128 16.19 15.32 -15.09
N ILE A 129 15.22 15.57 -14.20
CA ILE A 129 14.54 14.55 -13.39
C ILE A 129 13.02 14.52 -13.59
N GLY A 130 12.37 13.45 -13.13
CA GLY A 130 10.96 13.15 -13.38
C GLY A 130 10.70 12.56 -14.76
N ALA A 131 9.44 12.60 -15.23
CA ALA A 131 9.01 11.99 -16.50
C ALA A 131 9.81 12.47 -17.73
N ILE A 132 10.09 13.78 -17.80
CA ILE A 132 10.91 14.35 -18.88
C ILE A 132 12.36 13.87 -18.78
N GLY A 133 12.91 13.80 -17.56
CA GLY A 133 14.24 13.25 -17.30
C GLY A 133 14.39 11.80 -17.77
N ILE A 134 13.37 10.97 -17.53
CA ILE A 134 13.29 9.59 -18.03
C ILE A 134 13.39 9.57 -19.56
N ALA A 135 12.48 10.28 -20.23
CA ALA A 135 12.43 10.32 -21.70
C ALA A 135 13.74 10.82 -22.32
N ARG A 136 14.32 11.89 -21.77
CA ARG A 136 15.59 12.46 -22.23
C ARG A 136 16.76 11.49 -22.05
N THR A 137 16.79 10.75 -20.94
CA THR A 137 17.86 9.79 -20.66
C THR A 137 17.89 8.68 -21.70
N PHE A 138 16.72 8.11 -22.05
CA PHE A 138 16.64 7.08 -23.08
C PHE A 138 16.86 7.63 -24.49
N ALA A 139 16.33 8.81 -24.81
CA ALA A 139 16.56 9.46 -26.11
C ALA A 139 18.05 9.74 -26.34
N TYR A 140 18.74 10.31 -25.34
CA TYR A 140 20.17 10.58 -25.41
C TYR A 140 21.00 9.30 -25.47
N SER A 141 20.64 8.27 -24.68
CA SER A 141 21.32 6.97 -24.72
C SER A 141 21.19 6.33 -26.11
N GLY A 142 20.00 6.37 -26.71
CA GLY A 142 19.76 5.90 -28.07
C GLY A 142 20.58 6.69 -29.11
N TRP A 143 20.62 8.02 -29.02
CA TRP A 143 21.46 8.86 -29.89
C TRP A 143 22.95 8.56 -29.75
N LYS A 144 23.43 8.23 -28.54
CA LYS A 144 24.80 7.79 -28.28
C LYS A 144 25.09 6.33 -28.65
N GLY A 145 24.08 5.55 -29.04
CA GLY A 145 24.21 4.12 -29.30
C GLY A 145 24.49 3.30 -28.03
N GLN A 146 24.07 3.78 -26.85
CA GLN A 146 24.18 3.07 -25.59
C GLN A 146 22.94 2.21 -25.35
N SER A 147 23.14 1.00 -24.83
CA SER A 147 22.04 0.09 -24.47
C SER A 147 21.17 0.70 -23.37
N MET A 148 19.86 0.40 -23.42
CA MET A 148 18.93 0.79 -22.35
C MET A 148 19.36 0.22 -21.00
N TYR A 149 19.66 -1.07 -20.98
CA TYR A 149 20.16 -1.78 -19.82
C TYR A 149 21.01 -2.99 -20.24
N ASP A 150 21.99 -3.34 -19.41
CA ASP A 150 22.85 -4.50 -19.56
C ASP A 150 23.26 -4.93 -18.14
N PRO A 151 22.82 -6.10 -17.67
CA PRO A 151 23.05 -6.56 -16.30
C PRO A 151 24.53 -6.88 -16.02
N PHE A 152 25.34 -7.09 -17.06
CA PHE A 152 26.77 -7.38 -16.92
C PHE A 152 27.63 -6.12 -16.83
N ILE A 153 27.03 -4.93 -16.95
CA ILE A 153 27.72 -3.65 -16.78
C ILE A 153 27.46 -3.12 -15.35
N PRO A 154 28.46 -3.21 -14.44
CA PRO A 154 28.28 -2.84 -13.05
C PRO A 154 28.11 -1.33 -12.85
N LEU A 155 27.45 -0.95 -11.75
CA LEU A 155 27.29 0.43 -11.32
C LEU A 155 28.64 1.06 -10.92
N ARG A 156 28.92 2.25 -11.46
CA ARG A 156 30.15 2.98 -11.14
C ARG A 156 29.96 3.82 -9.87
N LYS A 157 30.69 3.47 -8.81
CA LYS A 157 30.58 4.14 -7.49
C LYS A 157 31.37 5.45 -7.40
N GLN A 158 32.55 5.51 -8.02
CA GLN A 158 33.40 6.70 -8.13
C GLN A 158 33.78 6.87 -9.59
N MET A 159 33.77 8.12 -10.09
CA MET A 159 34.03 8.42 -11.49
C MET A 159 34.93 9.65 -11.59
N THR A 160 35.98 9.54 -12.37
CA THR A 160 36.69 10.71 -12.90
C THR A 160 35.85 11.38 -14.01
N PRO A 161 36.05 12.68 -14.29
CA PRO A 161 35.35 13.36 -15.40
C PRO A 161 35.53 12.68 -16.76
N GLU A 162 36.67 12.02 -16.98
CA GLU A 162 36.97 11.27 -18.21
C GLU A 162 36.17 9.97 -18.30
N GLU A 163 36.09 9.21 -17.21
CA GLU A 163 35.27 7.99 -17.13
C GLU A 163 33.78 8.29 -17.26
N TYR A 164 33.30 9.42 -16.72
CA TYR A 164 31.92 9.85 -16.89
C TYR A 164 31.60 10.17 -18.37
N ARG A 165 32.55 10.77 -19.11
CA ARG A 165 32.35 11.17 -20.51
C ARG A 165 32.58 10.04 -21.53
N LYS A 166 33.50 9.11 -21.25
CA LYS A 166 33.93 8.07 -22.21
C LYS A 166 33.68 6.63 -21.76
N GLY A 167 33.32 6.40 -20.50
CA GLY A 167 33.08 5.06 -19.98
C GLY A 167 31.81 4.42 -20.55
N LYS A 168 31.87 3.11 -20.80
CA LYS A 168 30.71 2.31 -21.21
C LYS A 168 29.73 2.24 -20.03
N SER A 169 28.50 2.70 -20.23
CA SER A 169 27.40 2.64 -19.26
C SER A 169 26.08 2.40 -20.00
N THR A 170 24.99 2.30 -19.24
CA THR A 170 23.63 2.05 -19.73
C THR A 170 22.70 3.19 -19.32
N ALA A 171 21.56 3.31 -20.00
CA ALA A 171 20.56 4.33 -19.65
C ALA A 171 20.08 4.15 -18.19
N ILE A 172 19.80 2.92 -17.76
CA ILE A 172 19.38 2.62 -16.37
C ILE A 172 20.49 2.92 -15.36
N ASN A 173 21.75 2.56 -15.65
CA ASN A 173 22.86 2.89 -14.74
C ASN A 173 22.99 4.41 -14.54
N HIS A 174 22.67 5.23 -15.55
CA HIS A 174 22.66 6.69 -15.44
C HIS A 174 21.71 7.22 -14.35
N PHE A 175 20.59 6.54 -14.11
CA PHE A 175 19.66 6.93 -13.04
C PHE A 175 20.35 6.87 -11.67
N TYR A 176 21.00 5.75 -11.37
CA TYR A 176 21.72 5.53 -10.11
C TYR A 176 23.02 6.35 -10.03
N GLU A 177 23.73 6.49 -11.15
CA GLU A 177 25.00 7.21 -11.21
C GLU A 177 24.82 8.71 -11.01
N LYS A 178 23.73 9.29 -11.55
CA LYS A 178 23.47 10.74 -11.55
C LYS A 178 22.08 11.13 -11.08
N LEU A 179 21.01 10.71 -11.77
CA LEU A 179 19.69 11.36 -11.65
C LEU A 179 19.11 11.29 -10.23
N LEU A 180 19.20 10.14 -9.59
CA LEU A 180 18.72 9.96 -8.21
C LEU A 180 19.47 10.85 -7.21
N LYS A 181 20.72 11.19 -7.48
CA LYS A 181 21.55 12.06 -6.62
C LYS A 181 21.27 13.55 -6.81
N LEU A 182 20.47 13.95 -7.81
CA LEU A 182 20.26 15.37 -8.10
C LEU A 182 19.37 16.07 -7.08
N LYS A 183 18.42 15.36 -6.46
CA LYS A 183 17.57 15.89 -5.38
C LYS A 183 18.41 16.48 -4.24
N ASP A 184 19.39 15.72 -3.75
CA ASP A 184 20.23 16.12 -2.62
C ASP A 184 21.26 17.21 -2.98
N LYS A 185 21.38 17.53 -4.28
CA LYS A 185 22.26 18.57 -4.80
C LYS A 185 21.53 19.86 -5.13
N MET A 186 20.22 19.95 -4.93
CA MET A 186 19.48 21.20 -5.15
C MET A 186 19.95 22.28 -4.16
N ASN A 187 20.16 23.50 -4.65
CA ASN A 187 20.71 24.60 -3.88
C ASN A 187 19.63 25.29 -3.03
N THR A 188 18.49 25.62 -3.64
CA THR A 188 17.38 26.39 -3.05
C THR A 188 16.33 25.50 -2.38
N GLU A 189 15.56 26.06 -1.45
CA GLU A 189 14.49 25.32 -0.76
C GLU A 189 13.33 25.00 -1.71
N SER A 190 12.92 25.98 -2.53
CA SER A 190 11.87 25.78 -3.52
C SER A 190 12.22 24.68 -4.53
N ALA A 191 13.49 24.58 -4.94
CA ALA A 191 13.93 23.51 -5.84
C ALA A 191 13.94 22.14 -5.17
N ARG A 192 14.33 22.04 -3.89
CA ARG A 192 14.26 20.77 -3.14
C ARG A 192 12.83 20.23 -3.08
N LEU A 193 11.85 21.08 -2.78
CA LEU A 193 10.43 20.70 -2.73
C LEU A 193 9.92 20.19 -4.10
N LEU A 194 10.29 20.87 -5.20
CA LEU A 194 9.91 20.42 -6.55
C LEU A 194 10.64 19.14 -6.98
N ALA A 195 11.86 18.93 -6.48
CA ALA A 195 12.67 17.75 -6.79
C ALA A 195 12.10 16.48 -6.15
N ASP A 196 11.44 16.57 -4.99
CA ASP A 196 10.90 15.41 -4.28
C ASP A 196 9.90 14.60 -5.12
N GLY A 197 8.86 15.25 -5.64
CA GLY A 197 7.85 14.57 -6.47
C GLY A 197 8.44 14.01 -7.78
N LYS A 198 9.44 14.70 -8.35
CA LYS A 198 10.14 14.25 -9.55
C LYS A 198 11.04 13.05 -9.26
N HIS A 199 11.72 13.03 -8.12
CA HIS A 199 12.56 11.93 -7.67
C HIS A 199 11.71 10.67 -7.44
N GLN A 200 10.58 10.80 -6.75
CA GLN A 200 9.65 9.68 -6.53
C GLN A 200 9.15 9.07 -7.85
N SER A 201 8.95 9.90 -8.89
CA SER A 201 8.60 9.42 -10.22
C SER A 201 9.72 8.60 -10.88
N LEU A 202 10.99 8.93 -10.62
CA LEU A 202 12.14 8.15 -11.10
C LEU A 202 12.21 6.79 -10.42
N GLU A 203 12.06 6.76 -9.09
CA GLU A 203 12.06 5.51 -8.32
C GLU A 203 10.93 4.58 -8.76
N LEU A 204 9.73 5.14 -8.95
CA LEU A 204 8.56 4.37 -9.41
C LEU A 204 8.78 3.81 -10.83
N PHE A 205 9.35 4.61 -11.74
CA PHE A 205 9.70 4.14 -13.08
C PHE A 205 10.71 2.98 -13.03
N LEU A 206 11.77 3.08 -12.21
CA LEU A 206 12.76 2.02 -12.07
C LEU A 206 12.14 0.73 -11.51
N GLN A 207 11.23 0.85 -10.54
CA GLN A 207 10.50 -0.30 -10.01
C GLN A 207 9.65 -0.99 -11.07
N PHE A 208 8.94 -0.24 -11.91
CA PHE A 208 8.17 -0.81 -13.01
C PHE A 208 9.08 -1.43 -14.09
N PHE A 209 10.16 -0.74 -14.45
CA PHE A 209 11.15 -1.24 -15.39
C PHE A 209 11.73 -2.58 -14.93
N ASP A 210 12.12 -2.70 -13.66
CA ASP A 210 12.67 -3.96 -13.11
C ASP A 210 11.64 -5.10 -13.14
N LYS A 211 10.37 -4.81 -12.84
CA LYS A 211 9.28 -5.80 -12.92
C LYS A 211 9.03 -6.26 -14.35
N GLU A 212 8.97 -5.34 -15.31
CA GLU A 212 8.75 -5.67 -16.72
C GLU A 212 9.95 -6.41 -17.32
N TRP A 213 11.18 -6.00 -16.98
CA TRP A 213 12.40 -6.68 -17.39
C TRP A 213 12.47 -8.11 -16.87
N ALA A 214 12.02 -8.34 -15.63
CA ALA A 214 11.92 -9.67 -15.03
C ALA A 214 10.97 -10.61 -15.78
N MET A 215 9.86 -10.09 -16.29
CA MET A 215 8.86 -10.88 -17.03
C MET A 215 9.38 -11.35 -18.39
N GLY A 216 10.22 -10.56 -19.05
CA GLY A 216 10.65 -10.80 -20.43
C GLY A 216 11.91 -11.64 -20.60
N ASN A 217 12.58 -12.05 -19.52
CA ASN A 217 13.93 -12.60 -19.61
C ASN A 217 14.17 -13.76 -18.62
N GLU A 218 14.38 -14.98 -19.12
CA GLU A 218 14.74 -16.15 -18.30
C GLU A 218 16.05 -15.96 -17.52
N ALA A 219 16.94 -15.10 -18.01
CA ALA A 219 18.15 -14.75 -17.27
C ALA A 219 17.84 -14.00 -15.98
N TYR A 220 16.63 -13.49 -15.73
CA TYR A 220 16.21 -12.89 -14.46
C TYR A 220 16.49 -13.75 -13.22
N LEU A 221 16.44 -15.08 -13.35
CA LEU A 221 16.83 -15.99 -12.27
C LEU A 221 18.30 -15.79 -11.84
N ASN A 222 19.18 -15.51 -12.80
CA ASN A 222 20.60 -15.23 -12.60
C ASN A 222 20.91 -13.72 -12.52
N GLU A 223 19.98 -12.87 -12.94
CA GLU A 223 20.09 -11.40 -12.95
C GLU A 223 19.34 -10.74 -11.78
N SER A 224 18.75 -11.47 -10.85
CA SER A 224 18.06 -10.87 -9.70
C SER A 224 18.97 -9.95 -8.88
N PRO A 225 18.46 -8.88 -8.23
CA PRO A 225 19.21 -8.07 -7.27
C PRO A 225 19.98 -8.88 -6.23
N ILE A 226 19.45 -10.07 -5.88
CA ILE A 226 20.10 -11.08 -5.04
C ILE A 226 21.48 -11.49 -5.58
N HIS A 227 21.57 -11.77 -6.88
CA HIS A 227 22.78 -12.24 -7.55
C HIS A 227 23.65 -11.09 -8.08
N ARG A 228 23.08 -9.90 -8.30
CA ARG A 228 23.80 -8.68 -8.73
C ARG A 228 24.54 -7.97 -7.57
N GLY A 229 24.14 -8.22 -6.32
CA GLY A 229 24.59 -7.47 -5.15
C GLY A 229 25.14 -8.35 -4.03
N ASN A 230 25.76 -7.72 -3.03
CA ASN A 230 26.16 -8.40 -1.79
C ASN A 230 24.92 -8.47 -0.88
N VAL A 231 23.95 -9.32 -1.23
CA VAL A 231 22.71 -9.50 -0.45
C VAL A 231 23.02 -10.39 0.75
N SER A 232 22.95 -9.81 1.94
CA SER A 232 23.14 -10.49 3.21
C SER A 232 21.87 -11.17 3.72
N ARG A 233 20.70 -10.66 3.34
CA ARG A 233 19.39 -11.19 3.79
C ARG A 233 18.24 -10.74 2.89
N VAL A 234 17.24 -11.60 2.75
CA VAL A 234 15.98 -11.27 2.10
C VAL A 234 14.85 -11.30 3.14
N HIS A 235 14.13 -10.20 3.29
CA HIS A 235 12.89 -10.16 4.06
C HIS A 235 11.72 -10.47 3.15
N ILE A 236 10.90 -11.45 3.55
CA ILE A 236 9.77 -11.92 2.75
C ILE A 236 8.49 -11.55 3.47
N THR A 237 7.58 -10.88 2.78
CA THR A 237 6.25 -10.52 3.28
C THR A 237 5.17 -11.05 2.35
N PHE A 238 3.93 -11.12 2.83
CA PHE A 238 2.77 -11.59 2.06
C PHE A 238 1.79 -10.47 1.73
N ASP A 239 2.15 -9.22 2.03
CA ASP A 239 1.35 -8.03 1.74
C ASP A 239 2.25 -6.81 1.45
N ASP A 240 1.69 -5.83 0.73
CA ASP A 240 2.40 -4.62 0.31
C ASP A 240 2.59 -3.59 1.43
N SER A 241 1.73 -3.59 2.47
CA SER A 241 1.83 -2.66 3.61
C SER A 241 3.09 -2.95 4.43
N THR A 242 3.27 -4.20 4.82
CA THR A 242 4.48 -4.67 5.52
C THR A 242 5.71 -4.47 4.64
N ALA A 243 5.63 -4.82 3.36
CA ALA A 243 6.76 -4.64 2.43
C ALA A 243 7.20 -3.18 2.34
N GLY A 244 6.25 -2.25 2.21
CA GLY A 244 6.51 -0.81 2.14
C GLY A 244 7.22 -0.30 3.40
N SER A 245 6.72 -0.70 4.57
CA SER A 245 7.30 -0.30 5.86
C SER A 245 8.72 -0.84 6.04
N LEU A 246 8.95 -2.12 5.74
CA LEU A 246 10.29 -2.71 5.79
C LEU A 246 11.26 -2.05 4.80
N ARG A 247 10.81 -1.75 3.56
CA ARG A 247 11.65 -1.04 2.59
C ARG A 247 12.05 0.34 3.08
N MET A 248 11.19 1.03 3.83
CA MET A 248 11.54 2.31 4.46
C MET A 248 12.55 2.14 5.59
N MET A 249 12.37 1.13 6.44
CA MET A 249 13.27 0.85 7.57
C MET A 249 14.66 0.41 7.11
N LEU A 250 14.74 -0.39 6.05
CA LEU A 250 15.99 -0.98 5.56
C LEU A 250 16.75 -0.10 4.56
N ARG A 251 16.33 1.17 4.36
CA ARG A 251 17.00 2.10 3.43
C ARG A 251 18.49 2.30 3.72
N SER A 252 18.89 2.22 4.99
CA SER A 252 20.27 2.35 5.43
C SER A 252 21.07 1.03 5.38
N THR A 253 20.43 -0.07 5.00
CA THR A 253 21.01 -1.43 5.05
C THR A 253 21.00 -2.04 3.63
N PRO A 254 21.89 -1.60 2.73
CA PRO A 254 21.82 -1.92 1.30
C PRO A 254 22.03 -3.40 0.95
N GLY A 255 22.46 -4.24 1.90
CA GLY A 255 22.56 -5.69 1.74
C GLY A 255 21.27 -6.45 2.06
N GLU A 256 20.26 -5.78 2.62
CA GLU A 256 18.97 -6.40 2.97
C GLU A 256 17.89 -5.92 2.00
N ILE A 257 17.19 -6.87 1.39
CA ILE A 257 16.14 -6.57 0.40
C ILE A 257 14.79 -7.10 0.85
N VAL A 258 13.70 -6.50 0.34
CA VAL A 258 12.33 -6.88 0.71
C VAL A 258 11.56 -7.38 -0.50
N VAL A 259 11.10 -8.63 -0.41
CA VAL A 259 10.32 -9.35 -1.42
C VAL A 259 8.89 -9.54 -0.93
N THR A 260 7.93 -9.26 -1.79
CA THR A 260 6.51 -9.47 -1.52
C THR A 260 6.01 -10.68 -2.31
N LEU A 261 5.40 -11.64 -1.61
CA LEU A 261 4.72 -12.81 -2.18
C LEU A 261 3.22 -12.76 -1.89
N GLY A 262 2.57 -11.66 -2.25
CA GLY A 262 1.15 -11.44 -2.00
C GLY A 262 0.26 -12.29 -2.91
N ASP A 263 -0.70 -13.01 -2.33
CA ASP A 263 -1.74 -13.77 -3.02
C ASP A 263 -2.92 -14.06 -2.08
N ASP A 264 -4.16 -14.00 -2.58
CA ASP A 264 -5.38 -14.32 -1.80
C ASP A 264 -5.61 -15.84 -1.69
N LEU A 265 -4.71 -16.52 -0.97
CA LEU A 265 -4.77 -17.97 -0.77
C LEU A 265 -5.88 -18.41 0.20
N MET A 266 -6.49 -17.46 0.92
CA MET A 266 -7.59 -17.76 1.82
C MET A 266 -8.82 -18.24 1.05
N VAL A 267 -8.98 -17.80 -0.19
CA VAL A 267 -10.19 -18.00 -0.98
C VAL A 267 -9.88 -18.61 -2.35
N GLY A 268 -10.69 -19.59 -2.75
CA GLY A 268 -10.64 -20.24 -4.06
C GLY A 268 -9.67 -21.42 -4.12
N PRO A 269 -9.48 -22.04 -5.30
CA PRO A 269 -8.60 -23.18 -5.47
C PRO A 269 -7.14 -22.86 -5.11
N LEU A 270 -6.50 -23.75 -4.33
CA LEU A 270 -5.06 -23.66 -4.05
C LEU A 270 -4.26 -24.28 -5.21
N PRO A 271 -3.00 -23.85 -5.42
CA PRO A 271 -2.14 -24.45 -6.44
C PRO A 271 -1.66 -25.83 -6.00
N GLU A 272 -2.03 -26.86 -6.75
CA GLU A 272 -1.72 -28.27 -6.46
C GLU A 272 -0.37 -28.71 -7.07
N ASP A 273 0.02 -28.11 -8.20
CA ASP A 273 1.20 -28.47 -8.97
C ASP A 273 1.93 -27.23 -9.54
N ASP A 274 3.00 -27.49 -10.29
CA ASP A 274 3.75 -26.47 -11.03
C ASP A 274 3.08 -26.12 -12.39
N ASP A 275 1.84 -26.55 -12.67
CA ASP A 275 1.08 -26.13 -13.85
C ASP A 275 0.32 -24.82 -13.57
N TYR A 276 1.08 -23.73 -13.57
CA TYR A 276 0.57 -22.39 -13.32
C TYR A 276 -0.48 -21.94 -14.35
N SER A 277 -0.46 -22.49 -15.58
CA SER A 277 -1.46 -22.16 -16.59
C SER A 277 -2.81 -22.75 -16.21
N HIS A 278 -2.82 -24.03 -15.84
CA HIS A 278 -4.03 -24.69 -15.38
C HIS A 278 -4.56 -24.02 -14.11
N TRP A 279 -3.73 -23.86 -13.10
CA TRP A 279 -4.12 -23.21 -11.84
C TRP A 279 -4.68 -21.79 -12.04
N PHE A 280 -4.00 -20.95 -12.84
CA PHE A 280 -4.47 -19.60 -13.12
C PHE A 280 -5.85 -19.62 -13.78
N SER A 281 -6.07 -20.51 -14.75
CA SER A 281 -7.36 -20.62 -15.43
C SER A 281 -8.48 -21.06 -14.48
N THR A 282 -8.26 -22.12 -13.71
CA THR A 282 -9.23 -22.66 -12.74
C THR A 282 -9.60 -21.61 -11.67
N ARG A 283 -8.59 -20.92 -11.12
CA ARG A 283 -8.81 -19.91 -10.09
C ARG A 283 -9.48 -18.65 -10.66
N ASN A 284 -9.11 -18.25 -11.88
CA ASN A 284 -9.78 -17.16 -12.58
C ASN A 284 -11.27 -17.47 -12.77
N GLU A 285 -11.61 -18.63 -13.33
CA GLU A 285 -13.00 -19.05 -13.53
C GLU A 285 -13.78 -19.04 -12.21
N TRP A 286 -13.21 -19.62 -11.16
CA TRP A 286 -13.82 -19.65 -9.82
C TRP A 286 -14.18 -18.25 -9.30
N PHE A 287 -13.27 -17.29 -9.45
CA PHE A 287 -13.52 -15.90 -9.05
C PHE A 287 -14.53 -15.21 -9.96
N GLN A 288 -14.48 -15.44 -11.28
CA GLN A 288 -15.41 -14.84 -12.23
C GLN A 288 -16.86 -15.29 -11.99
N GLU A 289 -17.07 -16.53 -11.56
CA GLU A 289 -18.39 -17.06 -11.21
C GLU A 289 -18.95 -16.43 -9.92
N ARG A 290 -18.08 -16.10 -8.95
CA ARG A 290 -18.48 -15.72 -7.60
C ARG A 290 -18.49 -14.22 -7.37
N TYR A 291 -17.58 -13.47 -7.97
CA TYR A 291 -17.33 -12.07 -7.64
C TYR A 291 -17.92 -11.09 -8.67
N SER A 292 -18.17 -9.86 -8.23
CA SER A 292 -18.79 -8.82 -9.06
C SER A 292 -17.90 -8.36 -10.22
N ILE A 293 -18.53 -7.91 -11.31
CA ILE A 293 -17.84 -7.53 -12.56
C ILE A 293 -16.97 -6.28 -12.41
N ALA A 294 -17.32 -5.37 -11.50
CA ALA A 294 -16.70 -4.03 -11.39
C ALA A 294 -15.18 -4.03 -11.14
N HIS A 295 -14.60 -5.14 -10.66
CA HIS A 295 -13.18 -5.26 -10.31
C HIS A 295 -12.50 -6.48 -10.94
N MET A 296 -13.08 -7.03 -12.01
CA MET A 296 -12.54 -8.26 -12.63
C MET A 296 -11.15 -8.05 -13.24
N ASP A 297 -10.93 -6.94 -13.93
CA ASP A 297 -9.66 -6.70 -14.63
C ASP A 297 -8.52 -6.42 -13.65
N ASP A 298 -8.75 -5.58 -12.63
CA ASP A 298 -7.78 -5.29 -11.57
C ASP A 298 -7.39 -6.57 -10.80
N ARG A 299 -8.36 -7.43 -10.53
CA ARG A 299 -8.12 -8.73 -9.89
C ARG A 299 -7.31 -9.66 -10.77
N LYS A 300 -7.66 -9.78 -12.06
CA LYS A 300 -6.90 -10.60 -13.01
C LYS A 300 -5.45 -10.14 -13.07
N LEU A 301 -5.23 -8.83 -13.10
CA LEU A 301 -3.89 -8.26 -13.07
C LEU A 301 -3.15 -8.60 -11.76
N THR A 302 -3.81 -8.46 -10.61
CA THR A 302 -3.24 -8.81 -9.30
C THR A 302 -2.88 -10.29 -9.22
N MET A 303 -3.76 -11.16 -9.71
CA MET A 303 -3.53 -12.61 -9.75
C MET A 303 -2.39 -12.96 -10.71
N LEU A 304 -2.30 -12.33 -11.88
CA LEU A 304 -1.16 -12.49 -12.79
C LEU A 304 0.15 -12.09 -12.11
N GLN A 305 0.18 -10.93 -11.44
CA GLN A 305 1.35 -10.48 -10.70
C GLN A 305 1.75 -11.48 -9.60
N ALA A 306 0.79 -12.03 -8.87
CA ALA A 306 1.02 -13.08 -7.89
C ALA A 306 1.64 -14.33 -8.55
N VAL A 307 1.07 -14.82 -9.67
CA VAL A 307 1.61 -15.97 -10.43
C VAL A 307 3.09 -15.76 -10.75
N PHE A 308 3.45 -14.59 -11.29
CA PHE A 308 4.84 -14.27 -11.63
C PHE A 308 5.75 -14.23 -10.39
N ALA A 309 5.30 -13.60 -9.30
CA ALA A 309 6.07 -13.55 -8.06
C ALA A 309 6.34 -14.96 -7.52
N TRP A 310 5.32 -15.81 -7.47
CA TRP A 310 5.41 -17.19 -6.99
C TRP A 310 6.20 -18.12 -7.93
N LEU A 311 6.24 -17.83 -9.23
CA LEU A 311 7.08 -18.55 -10.19
C LEU A 311 8.58 -18.24 -10.05
N THR A 312 8.90 -16.99 -9.73
CA THR A 312 10.27 -16.46 -9.84
C THR A 312 11.01 -16.47 -8.51
N TRP A 313 10.43 -15.90 -7.47
CA TRP A 313 11.12 -15.66 -6.20
C TRP A 313 11.51 -16.94 -5.45
N PRO A 314 10.64 -17.95 -5.26
CA PRO A 314 11.03 -19.16 -4.53
C PRO A 314 12.27 -19.85 -5.09
N ARG A 315 12.49 -19.77 -6.41
CA ARG A 315 13.71 -20.32 -7.06
C ARG A 315 14.98 -19.54 -6.68
N GLN A 316 14.87 -18.22 -6.52
CA GLN A 316 16.00 -17.35 -6.17
C GLN A 316 16.32 -17.36 -4.67
N LEU A 317 15.35 -17.72 -3.83
CA LEU A 317 15.48 -17.73 -2.37
C LEU A 317 16.12 -19.03 -1.83
N ARG A 318 16.46 -19.98 -2.70
CA ARG A 318 16.96 -21.32 -2.30
C ARG A 318 18.33 -21.29 -1.61
N GLU A 319 19.14 -20.27 -1.85
CA GLU A 319 20.55 -20.21 -1.40
C GLU A 319 20.87 -18.92 -0.63
N VAL A 320 19.84 -18.20 -0.16
CA VAL A 320 20.01 -16.88 0.48
C VAL A 320 19.35 -16.88 1.86
N PRO A 321 20.00 -16.30 2.89
CA PRO A 321 19.38 -16.13 4.20
C PRO A 321 18.05 -15.38 4.11
N CYS A 322 17.00 -15.97 4.67
CA CYS A 322 15.63 -15.46 4.55
C CYS A 322 15.05 -15.12 5.92
N MET A 323 14.37 -13.99 6.00
CA MET A 323 13.56 -13.61 7.16
C MET A 323 12.10 -13.49 6.71
N ILE A 324 11.30 -14.50 7.05
CA ILE A 324 9.90 -14.60 6.63
C ILE A 324 9.03 -13.93 7.69
N TRP A 325 8.30 -12.89 7.30
CA TRP A 325 7.34 -12.20 8.14
C TRP A 325 5.98 -12.85 7.96
N ALA A 326 5.54 -13.59 8.97
CA ALA A 326 4.21 -14.17 9.00
C ALA A 326 3.64 -14.09 10.42
N GLY A 327 2.70 -13.17 10.60
CA GLY A 327 1.92 -13.04 11.83
C GLY A 327 0.79 -14.06 11.95
N ASP A 328 -0.09 -13.85 12.92
CA ASP A 328 -1.23 -14.70 13.26
C ASP A 328 -2.45 -14.40 12.37
N SER A 329 -2.23 -14.33 11.05
CA SER A 329 -3.27 -14.15 10.04
C SER A 329 -3.32 -15.32 9.08
N ALA A 330 -4.51 -15.71 8.62
CA ALA A 330 -4.66 -16.84 7.72
C ALA A 330 -3.91 -16.63 6.39
N SER A 331 -3.94 -15.40 5.85
CA SER A 331 -3.25 -15.04 4.62
C SER A 331 -1.72 -15.22 4.73
N GLU A 332 -1.11 -14.68 5.78
CA GLU A 332 0.34 -14.80 5.99
C GLU A 332 0.75 -16.25 6.29
N GLN A 333 -0.04 -16.97 7.07
CA GLN A 333 0.21 -18.36 7.42
C GLN A 333 0.10 -19.30 6.21
N LEU A 334 -0.80 -19.02 5.26
CA LEU A 334 -0.90 -19.73 3.98
C LEU A 334 0.31 -19.43 3.08
N GLY A 335 0.70 -18.15 3.00
CA GLY A 335 1.89 -17.73 2.25
C GLY A 335 3.16 -18.40 2.76
N LEU A 336 3.36 -18.45 4.09
CA LEU A 336 4.49 -19.14 4.73
C LEU A 336 4.55 -20.61 4.31
N ARG A 337 3.43 -21.33 4.39
CA ARG A 337 3.34 -22.76 4.05
C ARG A 337 3.60 -23.02 2.58
N ARG A 338 3.02 -22.21 1.68
CA ARG A 338 3.27 -22.29 0.24
C ARG A 338 4.74 -22.05 -0.06
N LEU A 339 5.34 -20.99 0.47
CA LEU A 339 6.76 -20.70 0.24
C LEU A 339 7.65 -21.87 0.69
N LEU A 340 7.44 -22.35 1.93
CA LEU A 340 8.22 -23.46 2.47
C LEU A 340 8.02 -24.77 1.68
N SER A 341 6.88 -24.96 0.98
CA SER A 341 6.69 -26.09 0.06
C SER A 341 7.48 -25.98 -1.25
N LEU A 342 7.90 -24.79 -1.65
CA LEU A 342 8.59 -24.51 -2.92
C LEU A 342 10.11 -24.39 -2.77
N ILE A 343 10.59 -24.14 -1.54
CA ILE A 343 12.02 -24.06 -1.23
C ILE A 343 12.50 -25.30 -0.45
N PRO A 344 13.73 -25.78 -0.69
CA PRO A 344 14.31 -26.85 0.11
C PRO A 344 14.55 -26.39 1.55
N ASP A 345 14.84 -27.33 2.46
CA ASP A 345 15.26 -26.99 3.81
C ASP A 345 16.50 -26.11 3.78
N HIS A 346 16.36 -24.91 4.36
CA HIS A 346 17.43 -23.93 4.38
C HIS A 346 17.81 -23.61 5.84
N PRO A 347 19.10 -23.68 6.20
CA PRO A 347 19.55 -23.50 7.58
C PRO A 347 19.47 -22.06 8.11
N ASP A 348 19.14 -21.07 7.26
CA ASP A 348 19.18 -19.64 7.55
C ASP A 348 17.82 -18.97 7.28
N VAL A 349 16.74 -19.73 7.45
CA VAL A 349 15.37 -19.22 7.42
C VAL A 349 14.96 -18.85 8.84
N ILE A 350 14.68 -17.57 9.07
CA ILE A 350 14.16 -17.06 10.35
C ILE A 350 12.69 -16.70 10.14
N LEU A 351 11.82 -17.21 11.01
CA LEU A 351 10.39 -16.86 11.02
C LEU A 351 10.16 -15.73 12.03
N VAL A 352 9.55 -14.63 11.57
CA VAL A 352 9.18 -13.49 12.40
C VAL A 352 7.66 -13.44 12.52
N ASN A 353 7.16 -13.82 13.68
CA ASN A 353 5.76 -13.64 14.05
C ASN A 353 5.63 -12.34 14.87
N ALA A 354 5.45 -11.23 14.15
CA ALA A 354 5.41 -9.89 14.74
C ALA A 354 4.20 -9.69 15.67
N THR A 355 3.04 -10.25 15.33
CA THR A 355 1.82 -10.16 16.12
C THR A 355 1.98 -10.88 17.46
N SER A 356 2.54 -12.10 17.46
CA SER A 356 2.81 -12.86 18.69
C SER A 356 3.83 -12.16 19.60
N ILE A 357 4.89 -11.58 19.03
CA ILE A 357 5.90 -10.83 19.80
C ILE A 357 5.25 -9.62 20.49
N LEU A 358 4.45 -8.84 19.77
CA LEU A 358 3.79 -7.66 20.33
C LEU A 358 2.68 -8.02 21.33
N HIS A 359 1.93 -9.09 21.08
CA HIS A 359 0.90 -9.57 22.00
C HIS A 359 1.50 -10.03 23.34
N LYS A 360 2.68 -10.68 23.33
CA LYS A 360 3.41 -11.01 24.56
C LYS A 360 3.83 -9.78 25.37
N GLN A 361 4.12 -8.65 24.71
CA GLN A 361 4.49 -7.40 25.37
C GLN A 361 3.26 -6.64 25.90
N ASN A 362 2.14 -6.66 25.17
CA ASN A 362 0.89 -6.06 25.60
C ASN A 362 -0.31 -6.95 25.24
N PRO A 363 -0.75 -7.82 26.16
CA PRO A 363 -1.85 -8.76 25.92
C PRO A 363 -3.21 -8.11 25.63
N ASN A 364 -3.38 -6.82 25.94
CA ASN A 364 -4.63 -6.09 25.71
C ASN A 364 -4.79 -5.61 24.27
N ILE A 365 -3.73 -5.71 23.45
CA ILE A 365 -3.77 -5.33 22.04
C ILE A 365 -3.70 -6.59 21.20
N TRP A 366 -4.66 -6.71 20.29
CA TRP A 366 -4.71 -7.76 19.29
C TRP A 366 -4.50 -7.16 17.90
N TYR A 367 -3.56 -7.73 17.15
CA TYR A 367 -3.28 -7.35 15.78
C TYR A 367 -3.75 -8.47 14.85
N ARG A 368 -4.50 -8.13 13.81
CA ARG A 368 -5.06 -9.13 12.88
C ARG A 368 -4.03 -9.72 11.93
N GLY A 369 -2.87 -9.08 11.79
CA GLY A 369 -1.75 -9.53 10.97
C GLY A 369 -0.63 -8.48 10.96
N THR A 370 0.50 -8.80 10.34
CA THR A 370 1.65 -7.89 10.29
C THR A 370 1.32 -6.58 9.54
N PHE A 371 0.39 -6.65 8.58
CA PHE A 371 -0.03 -5.51 7.75
C PHE A 371 -0.68 -4.34 8.53
N GLU A 372 -1.13 -4.56 9.77
CA GLU A 372 -1.68 -3.51 10.65
C GLU A 372 -0.60 -2.77 11.45
N LEU A 373 0.65 -3.25 11.42
CA LEU A 373 1.72 -2.72 12.25
C LEU A 373 2.31 -1.44 11.64
N ALA A 374 2.39 -0.40 12.46
CA ALA A 374 3.11 0.81 12.13
C ALA A 374 4.64 0.58 12.12
N LEU A 375 5.36 1.49 11.46
CA LEU A 375 6.81 1.38 11.24
C LEU A 375 7.61 1.27 12.56
N ASP A 376 7.22 2.00 13.60
CA ASP A 376 7.85 1.94 14.93
C ASP A 376 7.68 0.55 15.58
N LYS A 377 6.52 -0.10 15.39
CA LYS A 377 6.25 -1.44 15.89
C LYS A 377 7.07 -2.50 15.16
N LEU A 378 7.16 -2.40 13.84
CA LEU A 378 8.00 -3.30 13.04
C LEU A 378 9.49 -3.14 13.41
N GLN A 379 9.95 -1.92 13.68
CA GLN A 379 11.31 -1.66 14.15
C GLN A 379 11.56 -2.30 15.51
N MET A 380 10.65 -2.12 16.47
CA MET A 380 10.73 -2.78 17.77
C MET A 380 10.80 -4.31 17.63
N VAL A 381 10.00 -4.90 16.73
CA VAL A 381 10.03 -6.34 16.47
C VAL A 381 11.39 -6.77 15.93
N LEU A 382 11.96 -6.05 14.96
CA LEU A 382 13.31 -6.33 14.44
C LEU A 382 14.41 -6.27 15.51
N GLU A 383 14.29 -5.34 16.45
CA GLU A 383 15.27 -5.19 17.54
C GLU A 383 15.13 -6.29 18.62
N THR A 384 13.94 -6.88 18.75
CA THR A 384 13.62 -7.87 19.79
C THR A 384 13.65 -9.31 19.29
N VAL A 385 13.54 -9.52 17.97
CA VAL A 385 13.39 -10.87 17.41
C VAL A 385 14.60 -11.74 17.71
N GLU A 386 14.33 -12.96 18.16
CA GLU A 386 15.38 -13.96 18.30
C GLU A 386 15.82 -14.41 16.90
N HIS A 387 17.11 -14.28 16.60
CA HIS A 387 17.69 -14.73 15.34
C HIS A 387 17.96 -16.24 15.33
N VAL A 388 16.96 -17.03 15.73
CA VAL A 388 17.01 -18.49 15.76
C VAL A 388 16.45 -19.03 14.45
N PRO A 389 17.23 -19.80 13.67
CA PRO A 389 16.72 -20.40 12.45
C PRO A 389 15.61 -21.42 12.72
N LEU A 390 14.65 -21.48 11.80
CA LEU A 390 13.55 -22.41 11.82
C LEU A 390 14.08 -23.84 11.62
N SER A 391 13.81 -24.71 12.58
CA SER A 391 14.32 -26.09 12.55
C SER A 391 13.81 -26.85 11.30
N PRO A 392 14.59 -27.83 10.77
CA PRO A 392 14.13 -28.66 9.67
C PRO A 392 12.80 -29.39 9.96
N GLN A 393 12.56 -29.75 11.23
CA GLN A 393 11.31 -30.37 11.65
C GLN A 393 10.12 -29.42 11.50
N HIS A 394 10.26 -28.15 11.91
CA HIS A 394 9.20 -27.15 11.72
C HIS A 394 8.99 -26.83 10.23
N GLN A 395 10.06 -26.70 9.44
CA GLN A 395 9.96 -26.50 7.99
C GLN A 395 9.20 -27.65 7.32
N ALA A 396 9.52 -28.91 7.68
CA ALA A 396 8.79 -30.08 7.19
C ALA A 396 7.32 -30.10 7.64
N GLY A 397 7.03 -29.64 8.86
CA GLY A 397 5.67 -29.49 9.37
C GLY A 397 4.82 -28.54 8.50
N TYR A 398 5.35 -27.34 8.19
CA TYR A 398 4.65 -26.39 7.31
C TYR A 398 4.44 -26.94 5.90
N ARG A 399 5.40 -27.69 5.35
CA ARG A 399 5.25 -28.36 4.05
C ARG A 399 4.15 -29.42 4.06
N ALA A 400 4.12 -30.26 5.09
CA ALA A 400 3.08 -31.26 5.24
C ALA A 400 1.70 -30.61 5.40
N ASP A 401 1.61 -29.51 6.14
CA ASP A 401 0.36 -28.77 6.33
C ASP A 401 -0.11 -28.10 5.04
N TRP A 402 0.80 -27.58 4.21
CA TRP A 402 0.48 -27.11 2.86
C TRP A 402 -0.15 -28.22 2.02
N GLN A 403 0.47 -29.39 1.99
CA GLN A 403 -0.03 -30.55 1.23
C GLN A 403 -1.41 -31.00 1.74
N ARG A 404 -1.64 -30.97 3.06
CA ARG A 404 -2.97 -31.22 3.63
C ARG A 404 -3.99 -30.20 3.11
N LEU A 405 -3.71 -28.90 3.21
CA LEU A 405 -4.63 -27.82 2.80
C LEU A 405 -4.98 -27.85 1.30
N VAL A 406 -4.03 -28.25 0.46
CA VAL A 406 -4.24 -28.47 -0.98
C VAL A 406 -5.23 -29.61 -1.23
N ASN A 407 -5.17 -30.67 -0.41
CA ASN A 407 -6.05 -31.85 -0.53
C ASN A 407 -7.37 -31.72 0.25
N ASP A 408 -7.55 -30.67 1.05
CA ASP A 408 -8.80 -30.42 1.76
C ASP A 408 -9.94 -30.09 0.77
N ASP A 409 -11.12 -30.66 1.00
CA ASP A 409 -12.32 -30.33 0.24
C ASP A 409 -12.88 -28.98 0.70
N GLY A 410 -12.67 -27.92 -0.11
CA GLY A 410 -13.24 -26.61 0.12
C GLY A 410 -12.43 -25.45 -0.46
N PHE A 411 -12.99 -24.25 -0.36
CA PHE A 411 -12.44 -23.03 -1.00
C PHE A 411 -12.23 -21.86 -0.04
N LEU A 412 -12.45 -22.04 1.26
CA LEU A 412 -12.25 -21.00 2.26
C LEU A 412 -11.35 -21.53 3.37
N ARG A 413 -10.26 -20.82 3.68
CA ARG A 413 -9.32 -21.16 4.75
C ARG A 413 -9.30 -20.05 5.78
N VAL A 414 -9.43 -20.43 7.04
CA VAL A 414 -9.42 -19.52 8.19
C VAL A 414 -8.44 -20.03 9.23
N LEU A 415 -7.85 -19.10 10.00
CA LEU A 415 -6.98 -19.43 11.12
C LEU A 415 -7.82 -19.50 12.39
N GLN A 416 -7.89 -20.66 13.03
CA GLN A 416 -8.59 -20.87 14.31
C GLN A 416 -7.56 -21.26 15.37
N GLY A 417 -7.26 -20.35 16.29
CA GLY A 417 -6.10 -20.49 17.17
C GLY A 417 -4.81 -20.50 16.34
N GLU A 418 -4.03 -21.56 16.43
CA GLU A 418 -2.78 -21.73 15.65
C GLU A 418 -2.96 -22.60 14.39
N GLU A 419 -4.19 -23.09 14.13
CA GLU A 419 -4.45 -24.08 13.08
C GLU A 419 -5.20 -23.46 11.89
N LEU A 420 -4.68 -23.69 10.68
CA LEU A 420 -5.39 -23.35 9.44
C LEU A 420 -6.40 -24.45 9.10
N ARG A 421 -7.66 -24.05 8.95
CA ARG A 421 -8.76 -24.96 8.65
C ARG A 421 -9.48 -24.55 7.38
N THR A 422 -9.74 -25.54 6.54
CA THR A 422 -10.68 -25.40 5.43
C THR A 422 -12.10 -25.47 5.97
N VAL A 423 -12.90 -24.45 5.68
CA VAL A 423 -14.27 -24.29 6.18
C VAL A 423 -15.24 -24.08 5.01
N PRO A 424 -16.55 -24.33 5.20
CA PRO A 424 -17.55 -24.02 4.19
C PRO A 424 -17.57 -22.54 3.82
N GLU A 425 -17.85 -22.21 2.56
CA GLU A 425 -17.99 -20.81 2.11
C GLU A 425 -19.09 -20.04 2.88
N SER A 426 -20.08 -20.77 3.42
CA SER A 426 -21.17 -20.25 4.25
C SER A 426 -20.77 -19.92 5.69
N CYS A 427 -19.49 -20.08 6.07
CA CYS A 427 -18.96 -19.78 7.39
C CYS A 427 -19.40 -18.41 7.94
N TYR A 428 -19.45 -17.39 7.09
CA TYR A 428 -19.79 -16.01 7.48
C TYR A 428 -21.27 -15.65 7.29
N ASP A 429 -22.11 -16.58 6.80
CA ASP A 429 -23.50 -16.27 6.49
C ASP A 429 -24.28 -15.84 7.75
N ALA A 430 -24.01 -16.50 8.88
CA ALA A 430 -24.60 -16.14 10.16
C ALA A 430 -24.21 -14.72 10.61
N ASP A 431 -22.94 -14.36 10.44
CA ASP A 431 -22.42 -13.04 10.82
C ASP A 431 -23.01 -11.94 9.93
N ILE A 432 -23.18 -12.21 8.64
CA ILE A 432 -23.84 -11.30 7.69
C ILE A 432 -25.29 -11.03 8.11
N LEU A 433 -26.04 -12.09 8.43
CA LEU A 433 -27.44 -11.96 8.86
C LEU A 433 -27.53 -11.24 10.21
N GLN A 434 -26.62 -11.52 11.14
CA GLN A 434 -26.55 -10.83 12.43
C GLN A 434 -26.19 -9.35 12.28
N ALA A 435 -25.26 -9.01 11.38
CA ALA A 435 -24.92 -7.62 11.07
C ALA A 435 -26.12 -6.88 10.45
N ALA A 436 -26.86 -7.50 9.54
CA ALA A 436 -28.10 -6.94 9.00
C ALA A 436 -29.14 -6.70 10.10
N TYR A 437 -29.27 -7.63 11.04
CA TYR A 437 -30.18 -7.50 12.19
C TYR A 437 -29.78 -6.34 13.11
N ARG A 438 -28.50 -6.27 13.53
CA ARG A 438 -27.96 -5.21 14.40
C ARG A 438 -28.11 -3.83 13.78
N LEU A 439 -27.92 -3.74 12.46
CA LEU A 439 -28.04 -2.48 11.73
C LEU A 439 -29.47 -2.18 11.28
N GLU A 440 -30.48 -2.90 11.78
CA GLU A 440 -31.89 -2.68 11.50
C GLU A 440 -32.26 -2.73 10.00
N ALA A 441 -31.52 -3.54 9.22
CA ALA A 441 -31.85 -3.83 7.84
C ALA A 441 -32.93 -4.94 7.78
N ARG A 442 -34.15 -4.62 8.19
CA ARG A 442 -35.28 -5.57 8.34
C ARG A 442 -36.62 -4.84 8.22
N HIS A 443 -37.72 -5.57 8.10
CA HIS A 443 -39.07 -4.97 8.09
C HIS A 443 -39.26 -3.91 6.98
N GLY A 444 -38.68 -4.16 5.81
CA GLY A 444 -38.68 -3.22 4.68
C GLY A 444 -37.70 -2.05 4.80
N PHE A 445 -36.92 -1.95 5.89
CA PHE A 445 -35.83 -0.98 6.01
C PHE A 445 -34.56 -1.54 5.38
N PHE A 446 -34.01 -0.78 4.43
CA PHE A 446 -32.81 -1.17 3.70
C PHE A 446 -31.57 -0.42 4.21
N LYS A 447 -30.44 -1.13 4.31
CA LYS A 447 -29.13 -0.53 4.56
C LYS A 447 -28.18 -0.81 3.41
N LYS A 448 -27.24 0.10 3.15
CA LYS A 448 -26.21 -0.08 2.12
C LYS A 448 -25.43 -1.37 2.37
N SER A 449 -25.27 -2.20 1.35
CA SER A 449 -24.55 -3.49 1.46
C SER A 449 -23.13 -3.29 2.01
N ALA A 450 -22.41 -2.28 1.49
CA ALA A 450 -21.08 -1.90 2.01
C ALA A 450 -21.04 -1.62 3.53
N ARG A 451 -22.12 -1.09 4.15
CA ARG A 451 -22.17 -0.86 5.60
C ARG A 451 -22.32 -2.17 6.37
N ILE A 452 -23.13 -3.10 5.87
CA ILE A 452 -23.29 -4.44 6.46
C ILE A 452 -21.96 -5.21 6.36
N ILE A 453 -21.34 -5.22 5.17
CA ILE A 453 -20.03 -5.86 4.95
C ILE A 453 -18.98 -5.29 5.90
N GLY A 454 -18.89 -3.96 6.03
CA GLY A 454 -17.95 -3.32 6.95
C GLY A 454 -18.20 -3.67 8.42
N GLU A 455 -19.45 -3.91 8.81
CA GLU A 455 -19.79 -4.38 10.16
C GLU A 455 -19.31 -5.81 10.41
N VAL A 456 -19.49 -6.71 9.44
CA VAL A 456 -18.98 -8.09 9.52
C VAL A 456 -17.46 -8.11 9.68
N ILE A 457 -16.74 -7.33 8.86
CA ILE A 457 -15.27 -7.24 8.91
C ILE A 457 -14.79 -6.54 10.18
N GLY A 458 -15.53 -5.54 10.67
CA GLY A 458 -15.16 -4.77 11.86
C GLY A 458 -15.36 -5.53 13.16
N MET A 459 -16.35 -6.43 13.22
CA MET A 459 -16.64 -7.25 14.41
C MET A 459 -16.04 -8.66 14.34
N GLY A 460 -15.68 -9.13 13.15
CA GLY A 460 -15.09 -10.45 12.96
C GLY A 460 -13.65 -10.51 13.44
N GLU A 461 -13.30 -11.60 14.12
CA GLU A 461 -11.91 -11.94 14.46
C GLU A 461 -11.09 -12.33 13.23
N LEU A 462 -11.75 -12.72 12.13
CA LEU A 462 -11.13 -13.26 10.92
C LEU A 462 -10.99 -12.23 9.78
N THR A 463 -9.86 -12.28 9.08
CA THR A 463 -9.43 -11.31 8.05
C THR A 463 -9.83 -11.71 6.63
N VAL A 464 -11.11 -11.94 6.36
CA VAL A 464 -11.56 -12.24 4.98
C VAL A 464 -11.81 -10.95 4.18
N SER A 465 -11.65 -11.01 2.85
CA SER A 465 -11.83 -9.84 1.99
C SER A 465 -13.29 -9.37 1.94
N ASP A 466 -13.48 -8.06 1.79
CA ASP A 466 -14.79 -7.43 1.60
C ASP A 466 -15.57 -8.01 0.42
N SER A 467 -14.83 -8.36 -0.62
CA SER A 467 -15.32 -8.91 -1.86
C SER A 467 -15.83 -10.36 -1.68
N PHE A 468 -15.25 -11.14 -0.78
CA PHE A 468 -15.78 -12.46 -0.42
C PHE A 468 -17.09 -12.34 0.36
N ILE A 469 -17.16 -11.43 1.35
CA ILE A 469 -18.40 -11.18 2.10
C ILE A 469 -19.49 -10.66 1.17
N GLU A 470 -19.16 -9.78 0.22
CA GLU A 470 -20.07 -9.30 -0.82
C GLU A 470 -20.62 -10.44 -1.68
N TYR A 471 -19.77 -11.38 -2.08
CA TYR A 471 -20.19 -12.61 -2.75
C TYR A 471 -21.21 -13.39 -1.91
N ARG A 472 -20.93 -13.61 -0.61
CA ARG A 472 -21.87 -14.30 0.29
C ARG A 472 -23.18 -13.54 0.49
N VAL A 473 -23.14 -12.21 0.57
CA VAL A 473 -24.35 -11.36 0.59
C VAL A 473 -25.20 -11.59 -0.66
N ARG A 474 -24.60 -11.59 -1.86
CA ARG A 474 -25.32 -11.90 -3.10
C ARG A 474 -25.87 -13.32 -3.13
N HIS A 475 -25.15 -14.28 -2.57
CA HIS A 475 -25.64 -15.65 -2.46
C HIS A 475 -26.85 -15.75 -1.52
N LEU A 476 -26.81 -15.10 -0.35
CA LEU A 476 -27.94 -15.02 0.58
C LEU A 476 -29.16 -14.30 0.00
N ILE A 477 -28.95 -13.36 -0.93
CA ILE A 477 -30.03 -12.77 -1.74
C ILE A 477 -30.65 -13.83 -2.67
N GLN A 478 -29.82 -14.61 -3.37
CA GLN A 478 -30.28 -15.67 -4.27
C GLN A 478 -31.04 -16.77 -3.52
N GLU A 479 -30.59 -17.12 -2.32
CA GLU A 479 -31.25 -18.11 -1.45
C GLU A 479 -32.53 -17.58 -0.77
N GLY A 480 -32.81 -16.27 -0.90
CA GLY A 480 -34.00 -15.63 -0.35
C GLY A 480 -33.94 -15.38 1.16
N ALA A 481 -32.75 -15.36 1.75
CA ALA A 481 -32.54 -14.91 3.14
C ALA A 481 -32.49 -13.37 3.23
N LEU A 482 -32.00 -12.73 2.17
CA LEU A 482 -31.94 -11.28 2.01
C LEU A 482 -32.75 -10.83 0.79
N THR A 483 -33.30 -9.63 0.87
CA THR A 483 -33.85 -8.89 -0.27
C THR A 483 -33.00 -7.66 -0.54
N TYR A 484 -33.06 -7.12 -1.76
CA TYR A 484 -32.20 -6.02 -2.18
C TYR A 484 -32.94 -4.95 -3.00
N ASN A 485 -32.36 -3.75 -3.02
CA ASN A 485 -32.76 -2.64 -3.88
C ASN A 485 -31.51 -2.01 -4.51
N GLY A 486 -31.51 -1.77 -5.81
CA GLY A 486 -30.40 -1.24 -6.60
C GLY A 486 -29.76 -2.28 -7.51
N GLU A 487 -28.51 -2.04 -7.91
CA GLU A 487 -27.78 -2.89 -8.85
C GLU A 487 -26.73 -3.74 -8.13
N LEU A 488 -26.71 -5.06 -8.40
CA LEU A 488 -25.75 -6.01 -7.80
C LEU A 488 -24.36 -5.97 -8.48
N THR A 489 -24.03 -4.88 -9.17
CA THR A 489 -22.76 -4.72 -9.90
C THR A 489 -21.57 -4.43 -8.97
N ALA A 490 -21.82 -3.84 -7.80
CA ALA A 490 -20.83 -3.61 -6.74
C ALA A 490 -21.54 -3.37 -5.39
N MET A 491 -20.87 -3.68 -4.26
CA MET A 491 -21.44 -3.52 -2.90
C MET A 491 -21.98 -2.11 -2.56
N ARG A 492 -21.51 -1.07 -3.25
CA ARG A 492 -21.94 0.33 -3.04
C ARG A 492 -23.25 0.67 -3.76
N ASN A 493 -23.60 -0.13 -4.76
CA ASN A 493 -24.67 0.14 -5.71
C ASN A 493 -26.03 -0.43 -5.27
N TYR A 494 -26.05 -1.25 -4.21
CA TYR A 494 -27.29 -1.81 -3.68
C TYR A 494 -27.38 -1.71 -2.16
N CYS A 495 -28.61 -1.79 -1.68
CA CYS A 495 -28.96 -1.92 -0.27
C CYS A 495 -29.62 -3.27 -0.05
N ILE A 496 -29.51 -3.81 1.16
CA ILE A 496 -30.10 -5.10 1.56
C ILE A 496 -31.02 -4.94 2.78
N SER A 497 -31.93 -5.89 2.93
CA SER A 497 -32.78 -6.10 4.10
C SER A 497 -32.98 -7.60 4.32
N LEU A 498 -33.15 -8.02 5.57
CA LEU A 498 -33.67 -9.35 5.91
C LEU A 498 -35.06 -9.53 5.28
N VAL A 499 -35.35 -10.73 4.78
CA VAL A 499 -36.67 -11.10 4.29
C VAL A 499 -37.62 -11.34 5.46
N ASP A 500 -38.78 -10.69 5.47
CA ASP A 500 -39.81 -10.90 6.48
C ASP A 500 -40.51 -12.26 6.25
N ALA A 501 -40.67 -13.03 7.33
CA ALA A 501 -41.13 -14.43 7.32
C ALA A 501 -42.62 -14.64 6.98
N SER A 502 -43.24 -13.79 6.15
CA SER A 502 -44.63 -13.95 5.71
C SER A 502 -44.83 -14.98 4.56
N THR A 503 -43.82 -15.79 4.25
CA THR A 503 -43.85 -16.82 3.20
C THR A 503 -44.13 -18.20 3.81
N PRO A 504 -45.14 -18.97 3.36
CA PRO A 504 -45.52 -20.25 3.99
C PRO A 504 -44.36 -21.27 4.08
N GLU A 505 -44.21 -21.91 5.26
CA GLU A 505 -43.07 -22.80 5.62
C GLU A 505 -42.87 -24.01 4.70
N GLU A 506 -43.93 -24.46 4.04
CA GLU A 506 -43.95 -25.63 3.17
C GLU A 506 -43.08 -25.48 1.90
N ARG A 507 -42.53 -24.28 1.62
CA ARG A 507 -41.67 -23.99 0.45
C ARG A 507 -40.23 -23.62 0.81
N TRP A 508 -39.82 -23.76 2.06
CA TRP A 508 -38.54 -23.22 2.52
C TRP A 508 -37.33 -24.08 2.11
N THR A 509 -36.28 -23.43 1.61
CA THR A 509 -34.96 -24.02 1.34
C THR A 509 -34.18 -24.27 2.64
N HIS A 510 -33.09 -25.06 2.58
CA HIS A 510 -32.22 -25.33 3.74
C HIS A 510 -31.66 -24.04 4.36
N ALA A 511 -31.27 -23.06 3.54
CA ALA A 511 -30.79 -21.75 3.98
C ALA A 511 -31.87 -20.90 4.68
N GLN A 512 -33.14 -20.98 4.25
CA GLN A 512 -34.25 -20.29 4.91
C GLN A 512 -34.54 -20.87 6.30
N ARG A 513 -34.36 -22.19 6.46
CA ARG A 513 -34.39 -22.84 7.79
C ARG A 513 -33.18 -22.42 8.64
N LEU A 514 -32.00 -22.29 8.05
CA LEU A 514 -30.79 -21.79 8.71
C LEU A 514 -30.98 -20.34 9.19
N ALA A 515 -31.59 -19.46 8.39
CA ALA A 515 -31.89 -18.08 8.79
C ALA A 515 -32.86 -18.02 9.99
N LYS A 516 -33.84 -18.92 10.07
CA LYS A 516 -34.73 -19.05 11.25
C LYS A 516 -33.96 -19.56 12.49
N VAL A 517 -33.04 -20.52 12.32
CA VAL A 517 -32.16 -21.01 13.39
C VAL A 517 -31.18 -19.94 13.86
N VAL A 518 -30.60 -19.15 12.95
CA VAL A 518 -29.72 -18.02 13.26
C VAL A 518 -30.50 -16.92 13.99
N LYS A 519 -31.75 -16.63 13.57
CA LYS A 519 -32.65 -15.72 14.28
C LYS A 519 -32.93 -16.22 15.70
N LEU A 520 -33.25 -17.50 15.89
CA LEU A 520 -33.43 -18.12 17.21
C LEU A 520 -32.15 -18.08 18.06
N LYS A 521 -30.99 -18.39 17.46
CA LYS A 521 -29.69 -18.37 18.14
C LYS A 521 -29.27 -16.95 18.54
N SER A 522 -29.49 -15.96 17.68
CA SER A 522 -29.27 -14.54 17.98
C SER A 522 -30.17 -14.09 19.13
N LEU A 523 -31.46 -14.47 19.09
CA LEU A 523 -32.38 -14.18 20.18
C LEU A 523 -31.90 -14.86 21.49
N MET A 524 -31.51 -16.14 21.45
CA MET A 524 -30.99 -16.83 22.63
C MET A 524 -29.68 -16.22 23.17
N SER A 525 -28.81 -15.73 22.28
CA SER A 525 -27.59 -14.99 22.68
C SER A 525 -27.94 -13.64 23.31
N GLU A 526 -28.88 -12.88 22.76
CA GLU A 526 -29.40 -11.65 23.38
C GLU A 526 -29.99 -11.94 24.76
N MET A 527 -30.70 -13.06 24.93
CA MET A 527 -31.21 -13.51 26.24
C MET A 527 -30.08 -13.86 27.21
N MET A 528 -29.01 -14.49 26.74
CA MET A 528 -27.83 -14.79 27.57
C MET A 528 -27.08 -13.52 27.98
N GLU A 529 -26.95 -12.53 27.09
CA GLU A 529 -26.34 -11.24 27.41
C GLU A 529 -27.19 -10.43 28.41
N ILE A 530 -28.52 -10.39 28.21
CA ILE A 530 -29.45 -9.77 29.18
C ILE A 530 -29.33 -10.48 30.54
N HIS A 531 -29.28 -11.82 30.56
CA HIS A 531 -29.14 -12.59 31.79
C HIS A 531 -27.77 -12.39 32.47
N PHE A 532 -26.70 -12.24 31.70
CA PHE A 532 -25.37 -11.95 32.20
C PHE A 532 -25.27 -10.54 32.77
N ALA A 533 -25.84 -9.54 32.08
CA ALA A 533 -25.95 -8.17 32.55
C ALA A 533 -26.81 -8.07 33.82
N GLU A 534 -27.92 -8.82 33.92
CA GLU A 534 -28.73 -8.94 35.14
C GLU A 534 -27.96 -9.61 36.29
N ARG A 535 -27.14 -10.63 36.01
CA ARG A 535 -26.24 -11.21 37.02
C ARG A 535 -25.21 -10.21 37.50
N SER A 536 -24.59 -9.44 36.59
CA SER A 536 -23.64 -8.38 36.92
C SER A 536 -24.30 -7.30 37.79
N LEU A 537 -25.51 -6.87 37.43
CA LEU A 537 -26.32 -5.93 38.21
C LEU A 537 -26.67 -6.48 39.60
N MET A 538 -27.03 -7.77 39.70
CA MET A 538 -27.29 -8.43 40.99
C MET A 538 -26.02 -8.59 41.85
N GLU A 539 -24.86 -8.75 41.21
CA GLU A 539 -23.56 -8.78 41.88
C GLU A 539 -23.16 -7.37 42.36
N GLU A 540 -23.41 -6.33 41.57
CA GLU A 540 -23.26 -4.92 41.97
C GLU A 540 -24.18 -4.55 43.14
N ILE A 541 -25.44 -5.00 43.11
CA ILE A 541 -26.38 -4.84 44.23
C ILE A 541 -25.89 -5.57 45.49
N ARG A 542 -25.27 -6.75 45.34
CA ARG A 542 -24.68 -7.51 46.45
C ARG A 542 -23.40 -6.88 47.01
N GLN A 543 -22.67 -6.13 46.20
CA GLN A 543 -21.42 -5.46 46.59
C GLN A 543 -21.60 -4.01 47.06
N LEU A 544 -22.82 -3.47 47.04
CA LEU A 544 -23.14 -2.17 47.63
C LEU A 544 -22.86 -2.19 49.14
N ASP A 545 -21.81 -1.48 49.56
CA ASP A 545 -21.47 -1.22 50.96
C ASP A 545 -21.48 0.28 51.28
N ALA A 546 -21.27 0.59 52.56
CA ALA A 546 -21.26 1.96 53.06
C ALA A 546 -20.22 2.87 52.35
N VAL A 547 -19.11 2.31 51.87
CA VAL A 547 -18.00 3.04 51.26
C VAL A 547 -18.29 3.34 49.78
N GLY A 548 -18.89 2.39 49.06
CA GLY A 548 -19.34 2.58 47.67
C GLY A 548 -20.43 3.65 47.49
N LEU A 549 -21.14 3.99 48.58
CA LEU A 549 -22.13 5.07 48.66
C LEU A 549 -21.52 6.44 49.05
N GLY A 550 -20.20 6.55 49.22
CA GLY A 550 -19.52 7.80 49.58
C GLY A 550 -19.71 8.23 51.04
N LEU A 551 -19.97 7.30 51.97
CA LEU A 551 -20.21 7.65 53.37
C LEU A 551 -18.91 8.05 54.08
N SER A 552 -18.74 9.35 54.31
CA SER A 552 -18.01 9.86 55.48
C SER A 552 -19.02 10.39 56.48
N VAL A 553 -18.85 10.07 57.76
CA VAL A 553 -19.80 10.35 58.83
C VAL A 553 -19.95 11.87 59.04
N SER A 554 -20.92 12.51 58.37
CA SER A 554 -21.43 13.83 58.74
C SER A 554 -22.90 14.03 58.38
N SER A 555 -23.73 13.94 59.42
CA SER A 555 -24.96 14.69 59.77
C SER A 555 -25.79 15.47 58.71
N ASP A 556 -26.03 14.97 57.50
CA ASP A 556 -27.11 15.50 56.65
C ASP A 556 -28.04 14.39 56.12
N LEU A 557 -29.09 14.11 56.89
CA LEU A 557 -30.03 13.00 56.65
C LEU A 557 -30.86 13.18 55.37
N GLU A 558 -31.16 14.42 54.97
CA GLU A 558 -31.96 14.71 53.76
C GLU A 558 -31.14 14.48 52.48
N ALA A 559 -29.87 14.89 52.45
CA ALA A 559 -28.97 14.61 51.33
C ALA A 559 -28.69 13.11 51.15
N PHE A 560 -28.56 12.38 52.26
CA PHE A 560 -28.45 10.92 52.29
C PHE A 560 -29.67 10.24 51.66
N THR A 561 -30.87 10.65 52.06
CA THR A 561 -32.11 10.06 51.55
C THR A 561 -32.26 10.34 50.06
N SER A 562 -31.94 11.57 49.61
CA SER A 562 -32.03 11.94 48.19
C SER A 562 -31.00 11.23 47.30
N SER A 563 -29.76 11.03 47.76
CA SER A 563 -28.71 10.35 47.00
C SER A 563 -29.00 8.86 46.84
N MET A 564 -29.46 8.22 47.92
CA MET A 564 -29.88 6.83 47.90
C MET A 564 -31.11 6.62 47.03
N GLN A 565 -32.09 7.53 47.11
CA GLN A 565 -33.27 7.51 46.24
C GLN A 565 -32.86 7.61 44.77
N SER A 566 -31.96 8.53 44.41
CA SER A 566 -31.49 8.68 43.03
C SER A 566 -30.75 7.45 42.49
N GLN A 567 -29.94 6.78 43.31
CA GLN A 567 -29.25 5.55 42.89
C GLN A 567 -30.21 4.37 42.80
N ILE A 568 -31.17 4.27 43.72
CA ILE A 568 -32.24 3.26 43.66
C ILE A 568 -33.12 3.51 42.43
N ASP A 569 -33.49 4.75 42.13
CA ASP A 569 -34.30 5.11 40.96
C ASP A 569 -33.54 4.84 39.65
N SER A 570 -32.22 5.08 39.63
CA SER A 570 -31.37 4.72 38.49
C SER A 570 -31.30 3.20 38.30
N LEU A 571 -31.08 2.43 39.37
CA LEU A 571 -31.03 0.97 39.33
C LEU A 571 -32.39 0.38 38.96
N LEU A 572 -33.49 0.94 39.47
CA LEU A 572 -34.85 0.57 39.13
C LEU A 572 -35.17 0.91 37.68
N SER A 573 -34.72 2.06 37.17
CA SER A 573 -34.86 2.44 35.76
C SER A 573 -34.09 1.48 34.84
N THR A 574 -32.85 1.12 35.18
CA THR A 574 -32.06 0.15 34.43
C THR A 574 -32.70 -1.24 34.48
N TYR A 575 -33.14 -1.69 35.66
CA TYR A 575 -33.84 -2.95 35.82
C TYR A 575 -35.17 -2.96 35.06
N GLN A 576 -35.93 -1.88 35.09
CA GLN A 576 -37.20 -1.73 34.38
C GLN A 576 -37.00 -1.70 32.86
N GLN A 577 -35.94 -1.06 32.38
CA GLN A 577 -35.53 -1.11 30.98
C GLN A 577 -35.14 -2.55 30.57
N HIS A 578 -34.41 -3.28 31.42
CA HIS A 578 -34.10 -4.69 31.18
C HIS A 578 -35.38 -5.56 31.19
N GLN A 579 -36.34 -5.28 32.08
CA GLN A 579 -37.64 -5.94 32.12
C GLN A 579 -38.47 -5.66 30.85
N GLU A 580 -38.51 -4.42 30.39
CA GLU A 580 -39.21 -4.03 29.15
C GLU A 580 -38.56 -4.66 27.93
N GLN A 581 -37.22 -4.68 27.86
CA GLN A 581 -36.47 -5.39 26.85
C GLN A 581 -36.76 -6.89 26.89
N ARG A 582 -36.81 -7.50 28.08
CA ARG A 582 -37.15 -8.92 28.28
C ARG A 582 -38.58 -9.24 27.87
N VAL A 583 -39.54 -8.38 28.18
CA VAL A 583 -40.96 -8.56 27.77
C VAL A 583 -41.11 -8.41 26.26
N SER A 584 -40.46 -7.41 25.66
CA SER A 584 -40.43 -7.22 24.20
C SER A 584 -39.73 -8.40 23.50
N PHE A 585 -38.65 -8.90 24.10
CA PHE A 585 -37.91 -10.05 23.65
C PHE A 585 -38.74 -11.35 23.76
N LEU A 586 -39.36 -11.61 24.91
CA LEU A 586 -40.24 -12.75 25.12
C LEU A 586 -41.44 -12.69 24.18
N GLY A 587 -42.00 -11.51 23.90
CA GLY A 587 -43.02 -11.34 22.87
C GLY A 587 -42.51 -11.61 21.46
N SER A 588 -41.24 -11.28 21.17
CA SER A 588 -40.59 -11.62 19.89
C SER A 588 -40.31 -13.11 19.77
N LEU A 589 -39.87 -13.76 20.85
CA LEU A 589 -39.62 -15.19 20.95
C LEU A 589 -40.93 -15.99 20.87
N GLU A 590 -41.96 -15.56 21.58
CA GLU A 590 -43.30 -16.14 21.58
C GLU A 590 -43.94 -16.03 20.19
N LYS A 591 -43.79 -14.90 19.49
CA LYS A 591 -44.19 -14.79 18.07
C LYS A 591 -43.44 -15.76 17.16
N VAL A 592 -42.15 -16.00 17.41
CA VAL A 592 -41.35 -16.96 16.63
C VAL A 592 -41.72 -18.40 16.96
N LEU A 593 -42.04 -18.71 18.23
CA LEU A 593 -42.45 -20.05 18.71
C LEU A 593 -43.90 -20.39 18.33
N THR A 594 -44.83 -19.44 18.41
CA THR A 594 -46.23 -19.63 17.96
C THR A 594 -46.32 -19.84 16.45
N GLN A 595 -45.42 -19.23 15.68
CA GLN A 595 -45.25 -19.51 14.25
C GLN A 595 -44.66 -20.90 13.96
N ILE A 596 -44.05 -21.59 14.95
CA ILE A 596 -43.60 -22.99 14.83
C ILE A 596 -44.76 -23.97 15.10
N ASP A 597 -45.73 -23.57 15.93
CA ASP A 597 -46.74 -24.49 16.49
C ASP A 597 -48.04 -24.59 15.67
N GLU A 598 -48.22 -23.77 14.63
CA GLU A 598 -49.47 -23.80 13.85
C GLU A 598 -49.50 -24.87 12.74
N ARG A 599 -48.44 -25.67 12.51
CA ARG A 599 -48.49 -26.76 11.51
C ARG A 599 -47.40 -27.85 11.53
N ALA A 600 -46.77 -28.15 12.66
CA ALA A 600 -45.90 -29.32 12.73
C ALA A 600 -46.73 -30.62 12.91
N PRO A 601 -46.61 -31.64 12.03
CA PRO A 601 -46.90 -33.00 12.46
C PRO A 601 -45.89 -33.37 13.54
N LYS A 602 -46.36 -34.04 14.60
CA LYS A 602 -45.51 -34.62 15.64
C LYS A 602 -44.67 -35.77 15.07
N GLU A 603 -43.51 -35.47 14.49
CA GLU A 603 -42.38 -36.41 14.34
C GLU A 603 -41.06 -35.70 14.62
#